data_AF-A0AAD6C1E5-F1
#
_entry.id   AF-A0AAD6C1E5-F1
#
_cell.length_a   1.000
_cell.length_b   1.000
_cell.length_c   1.000
_cell.angle_alpha   90.00
_cell.angle_beta   90.00
_cell.angle_gamma   90.00
#
_symmetry.space_group_name_H-M   'P 1'
#
loop_
_entity.id
_entity.type
_entity.pdbx_description
1 polymer ?
#
loop_
_entity_poly.entity_id
_entity_poly.type
_entity_poly.pdbx_seq_one_letter_code
_entity_poly.pdbx_strand_id
1 'polypeptide(L)'
;MVPSKIPEVDIERVLSYVQPFVAQHLDAHSSTSTKRPFVLCLTGLQGSGKSTWTDALVTALQQNFNYNTINLSLDDLYLDHDELLNVRKGNPSNQLLQARGQPGTHDIALSLAFFESLKNTSGDTLIPSFDKSKFNGEGGRAPQESWRRVPVGTKVDVVVFEGWCVGFQPLTDEVIKERWNEASQARTTKYPIQTLRDHTIEDLLHVNNNLRRYSEVFMGPQHSDYLIHLDTDDLVNVYEWRIQQEHALWQVKSQGMTDDEVVRFVKGYMPAYELYLDQLRHGFFRSHAGCEEKGQLSVILDRERNIVRMEKVSS
;
A
#
# COMPACT_ATOMS: atom_id res chain seq x y z
N MET A 1 12.98 14.30 16.37
CA MET A 1 12.98 14.98 15.05
C MET A 1 11.53 15.13 14.60
N VAL A 2 11.06 16.32 14.24
CA VAL A 2 9.69 16.50 13.70
C VAL A 2 9.60 15.69 12.41
N PRO A 3 8.54 14.90 12.15
CA PRO A 3 8.40 14.24 10.86
C PRO A 3 8.55 15.29 9.76
N SER A 4 9.46 15.03 8.83
CA SER A 4 9.66 15.88 7.64
C SER A 4 8.29 16.09 6.99
N LYS A 5 7.75 17.30 7.09
CA LYS A 5 6.49 17.66 6.44
C LYS A 5 6.78 17.67 4.95
N ILE A 6 5.98 16.94 4.16
CA ILE A 6 6.07 17.01 2.71
C ILE A 6 5.87 18.48 2.30
N PRO A 7 6.76 19.08 1.50
CA PRO A 7 6.61 20.46 1.07
C PRO A 7 5.25 20.67 0.40
N GLU A 8 4.59 21.78 0.74
CA GLU A 8 3.24 22.10 0.21
C GLU A 8 3.23 22.16 -1.33
N VAL A 9 4.28 22.74 -1.91
CA VAL A 9 4.49 22.78 -3.36
C VAL A 9 4.53 21.40 -4.01
N ASP A 10 5.06 20.38 -3.32
CA ASP A 10 5.11 19.02 -3.85
C ASP A 10 3.74 18.34 -3.80
N ILE A 11 2.96 18.61 -2.74
CA ILE A 11 1.57 18.15 -2.62
C ILE A 11 0.71 18.76 -3.73
N GLU A 12 0.79 20.08 -3.92
CA GLU A 12 0.08 20.79 -4.98
C GLU A 12 0.49 20.26 -6.37
N ARG A 13 1.79 20.04 -6.59
CA ARG A 13 2.29 19.53 -7.85
C ARG A 13 1.76 18.13 -8.13
N VAL A 14 1.72 17.22 -7.15
CA VAL A 14 1.08 15.89 -7.30
C VAL A 14 -0.42 16.03 -7.57
N LEU A 15 -1.13 16.85 -6.80
CA LEU A 15 -2.58 17.04 -6.96
C LEU A 15 -2.97 17.64 -8.31
N SER A 16 -2.10 18.42 -8.95
CA SER A 16 -2.34 18.92 -10.31
C SER A 16 -2.52 17.80 -11.36
N TYR A 17 -1.99 16.61 -11.10
CA TYR A 17 -2.17 15.42 -11.95
C TYR A 17 -3.45 14.64 -11.61
N VAL A 18 -3.84 14.65 -10.34
CA VAL A 18 -4.91 13.79 -9.80
C VAL A 18 -6.27 14.48 -9.85
N GLN A 19 -6.31 15.77 -9.52
CA GLN A 19 -7.54 16.53 -9.34
C GLN A 19 -8.46 16.54 -10.58
N PRO A 20 -7.96 16.63 -11.83
CA PRO A 20 -8.82 16.56 -13.00
C PRO A 20 -9.63 15.24 -13.08
N PHE A 21 -9.02 14.11 -12.68
CA PHE A 21 -9.69 12.80 -12.64
C PHE A 21 -10.74 12.73 -11.53
N VAL A 22 -10.44 13.30 -10.37
CA VAL A 22 -11.40 13.39 -9.25
C VAL A 22 -12.63 14.21 -9.68
N ALA A 23 -12.42 15.38 -10.27
CA ALA A 23 -13.51 16.24 -10.73
C ALA A 23 -14.36 15.54 -11.80
N GLN A 24 -13.74 14.96 -12.82
CA GLN A 24 -14.43 14.23 -13.89
C GLN A 24 -15.28 13.08 -13.33
N HIS A 25 -14.73 12.29 -12.40
CA HIS A 25 -15.45 11.20 -11.75
C HIS A 25 -16.68 11.71 -10.98
N LEU A 26 -16.50 12.74 -10.15
CA LEU A 26 -17.59 13.28 -9.33
C LEU A 26 -18.69 13.90 -10.18
N ASP A 27 -18.34 14.55 -11.29
CA ASP A 27 -19.29 15.11 -12.25
C ASP A 27 -20.07 14.01 -12.98
N ALA A 28 -19.39 12.98 -13.47
CA ALA A 28 -20.02 11.83 -14.14
C ALA A 28 -20.98 11.06 -13.20
N HIS A 29 -20.64 10.97 -11.91
CA HIS A 29 -21.43 10.28 -10.91
C HIS A 29 -22.44 11.18 -10.16
N SER A 30 -22.52 12.47 -10.50
CA SER A 30 -23.46 13.41 -9.87
C SER A 30 -24.94 13.02 -10.08
N SER A 31 -25.24 12.45 -11.24
CA SER A 31 -26.59 12.18 -11.75
C SER A 31 -26.98 10.69 -11.73
N THR A 32 -26.09 9.79 -11.30
CA THR A 32 -26.36 8.35 -11.22
C THR A 32 -26.94 7.95 -9.86
N SER A 33 -27.74 6.89 -9.83
CA SER A 33 -28.34 6.35 -8.60
C SER A 33 -27.31 5.64 -7.71
N THR A 34 -26.19 5.19 -8.27
CA THR A 34 -25.09 4.52 -7.55
C THR A 34 -23.86 5.42 -7.49
N LYS A 35 -23.74 6.17 -6.40
CA LYS A 35 -22.60 7.06 -6.15
C LYS A 35 -21.53 6.28 -5.39
N ARG A 36 -20.40 6.00 -6.05
CA ARG A 36 -19.20 5.46 -5.39
C ARG A 36 -18.15 6.58 -5.25
N PRO A 37 -17.32 6.56 -4.19
CA PRO A 37 -16.21 7.49 -4.10
C PRO A 37 -15.17 7.23 -5.19
N PHE A 38 -14.38 8.25 -5.49
CA PHE A 38 -13.14 8.11 -6.25
C PHE A 38 -12.10 7.40 -5.39
N VAL A 39 -11.50 6.33 -5.90
CA VAL A 39 -10.46 5.57 -5.20
C VAL A 39 -9.09 6.00 -5.70
N LEU A 40 -8.42 6.82 -4.88
CA LEU A 40 -7.05 7.25 -5.09
C LEU A 40 -6.10 6.29 -4.37
N CYS A 41 -5.42 5.43 -5.11
CA CYS A 41 -4.39 4.55 -4.57
C CYS A 41 -3.08 5.31 -4.35
N LEU A 42 -2.46 5.12 -3.19
CA LEU A 42 -1.09 5.54 -2.91
C LEU A 42 -0.25 4.31 -2.54
N THR A 43 0.67 3.96 -3.42
CA THR A 43 1.61 2.86 -3.16
C THR A 43 3.03 3.36 -3.02
N GLY A 44 3.84 2.64 -2.26
CA GLY A 44 5.21 3.02 -2.06
C GLY A 44 6.01 2.05 -1.20
N LEU A 45 7.30 1.98 -1.48
CA LEU A 45 8.22 1.07 -0.81
C LEU A 45 8.29 1.34 0.71
N GLN A 46 8.70 0.36 1.51
CA GLN A 46 8.80 0.54 2.97
C GLN A 46 9.70 1.76 3.32
N GLY A 47 9.24 2.60 4.26
CA GLY A 47 9.97 3.80 4.66
C GLY A 47 9.86 5.02 3.72
N SER A 48 9.22 4.92 2.55
CA SER A 48 9.09 6.04 1.58
C SER A 48 8.27 7.24 2.06
N GLY A 49 7.59 7.14 3.21
CA GLY A 49 6.75 8.21 3.75
C GLY A 49 5.28 8.17 3.31
N LYS A 50 4.78 7.04 2.79
CA LYS A 50 3.37 6.84 2.39
C LYS A 50 2.36 7.46 3.35
N SER A 51 2.38 7.09 4.64
CA SER A 51 1.38 7.60 5.59
C SER A 51 1.46 9.13 5.75
N THR A 52 2.67 9.71 5.73
CA THR A 52 2.86 11.17 5.73
C THR A 52 2.27 11.81 4.46
N TRP A 53 2.50 11.18 3.29
CA TRP A 53 1.91 11.59 2.02
C TRP A 53 0.37 11.46 2.02
N THR A 54 -0.17 10.36 2.57
CA THR A 54 -1.62 10.15 2.70
C THR A 54 -2.26 11.25 3.53
N ASP A 55 -1.72 11.55 4.72
CA ASP A 55 -2.26 12.58 5.60
C ASP A 55 -2.24 13.97 4.92
N ALA A 56 -1.14 14.27 4.22
CA ALA A 56 -0.97 15.49 3.44
C ALA A 56 -1.98 15.60 2.28
N LEU A 57 -2.15 14.53 1.50
CA LEU A 57 -3.10 14.48 0.39
C LEU A 57 -4.54 14.60 0.86
N VAL A 58 -4.92 13.88 1.93
CA VAL A 58 -6.26 13.98 2.53
C VAL A 58 -6.53 15.42 2.97
N THR A 59 -5.58 16.03 3.69
CA THR A 59 -5.71 17.41 4.19
C THR A 59 -5.89 18.39 3.02
N ALA A 60 -5.05 18.29 1.99
CA ALA A 60 -5.12 19.19 0.83
C ALA A 60 -6.41 18.98 0.00
N LEU A 61 -6.88 17.75 -0.18
CA LEU A 61 -8.15 17.46 -0.85
C LEU A 61 -9.35 18.03 -0.10
N GLN A 62 -9.33 17.98 1.24
CA GLN A 62 -10.36 18.58 2.09
C GLN A 62 -10.30 20.12 2.05
N GLN A 63 -9.12 20.71 2.22
CA GLN A 63 -8.98 22.16 2.40
C GLN A 63 -9.05 22.94 1.08
N ASN A 64 -8.45 22.42 0.01
CA ASN A 64 -8.31 23.16 -1.24
C ASN A 64 -9.48 22.90 -2.20
N PHE A 65 -10.14 21.75 -2.07
CA PHE A 65 -11.20 21.31 -2.99
C PHE A 65 -12.54 20.98 -2.31
N ASN A 66 -12.61 21.05 -0.97
CA ASN A 66 -13.80 20.75 -0.18
C ASN A 66 -14.37 19.33 -0.39
N TYR A 67 -13.51 18.37 -0.76
CA TYR A 67 -13.93 16.97 -0.90
C TYR A 67 -14.02 16.28 0.46
N ASN A 68 -15.11 15.54 0.68
CA ASN A 68 -15.21 14.62 1.82
C ASN A 68 -14.25 13.44 1.60
N THR A 69 -13.02 13.61 2.06
CA THR A 69 -11.92 12.68 1.83
C THR A 69 -11.62 11.88 3.09
N ILE A 70 -11.52 10.56 2.95
CA ILE A 70 -11.03 9.66 4.00
C ILE A 70 -9.81 8.88 3.48
N ASN A 71 -9.09 8.24 4.39
CA ASN A 71 -8.04 7.28 4.05
C ASN A 71 -8.31 5.91 4.67
N LEU A 72 -7.83 4.89 3.98
CA LEU A 72 -7.75 3.50 4.43
C LEU A 72 -6.31 3.04 4.23
N SER A 73 -5.67 2.50 5.28
CA SER A 73 -4.40 1.79 5.14
C SER A 73 -4.67 0.32 4.85
N LEU A 74 -3.88 -0.28 3.95
CA LEU A 74 -3.86 -1.74 3.80
C LEU A 74 -3.51 -2.42 5.12
N ASP A 75 -2.64 -1.82 5.94
CA ASP A 75 -2.27 -2.36 7.24
C ASP A 75 -3.46 -2.37 8.24
N ASP A 76 -4.47 -1.52 8.07
CA ASP A 76 -5.68 -1.55 8.90
C ASP A 76 -6.59 -2.74 8.57
N LEU A 77 -6.32 -3.42 7.45
CA LEU A 77 -7.03 -4.61 6.99
C LEU A 77 -6.32 -5.91 7.35
N TYR A 78 -5.30 -5.92 8.22
CA TYR A 78 -4.74 -7.20 8.69
C TYR A 78 -5.82 -8.10 9.32
N LEU A 79 -5.62 -9.41 9.17
CA LEU A 79 -6.34 -10.42 9.95
C LEU A 79 -6.15 -10.15 11.45
N ASP A 80 -7.12 -10.53 12.28
CA ASP A 80 -6.96 -10.39 13.73
C ASP A 80 -5.87 -11.34 14.26
N HIS A 81 -5.43 -11.15 15.51
CA HIS A 81 -4.27 -11.86 16.06
C HIS A 81 -4.40 -13.39 15.96
N ASP A 82 -5.54 -13.95 16.35
CA ASP A 82 -5.77 -15.40 16.30
C ASP A 82 -5.76 -15.95 14.86
N GLU A 83 -6.26 -15.16 13.90
CA GLU A 83 -6.26 -15.52 12.48
C GLU A 83 -4.84 -15.46 11.90
N LEU A 84 -4.04 -14.46 12.28
CA LEU A 84 -2.62 -14.41 11.95
C LEU A 84 -1.87 -15.62 12.53
N LEU A 85 -2.17 -16.05 13.76
CA LEU A 85 -1.60 -17.27 14.33
C LEU A 85 -1.97 -18.51 13.51
N ASN A 86 -3.20 -18.58 12.98
CA ASN A 86 -3.63 -19.68 12.11
C ASN A 86 -2.88 -19.66 10.77
N VAL A 87 -2.65 -18.48 10.17
CA VAL A 87 -1.82 -18.35 8.97
C VAL A 87 -0.41 -18.88 9.24
N ARG A 88 0.23 -18.49 10.35
CA ARG A 88 1.58 -18.98 10.70
C ARG A 88 1.62 -20.50 10.88
N LYS A 89 0.69 -21.05 11.67
CA LYS A 89 0.58 -22.49 11.95
C LYS A 89 0.31 -23.32 10.69
N GLY A 90 -0.47 -22.79 9.75
CA GLY A 90 -0.75 -23.43 8.47
C GLY A 90 0.42 -23.38 7.48
N ASN A 91 1.44 -22.56 7.74
CA ASN A 91 2.54 -22.28 6.82
C ASN A 91 3.92 -22.34 7.50
N PRO A 92 4.25 -23.39 8.29
CA PRO A 92 5.41 -23.37 9.19
C PRO A 92 6.77 -23.21 8.49
N SER A 93 6.90 -23.63 7.23
CA SER A 93 8.12 -23.47 6.43
C SER A 93 8.21 -22.12 5.70
N ASN A 94 7.06 -21.48 5.43
CA ASN A 94 7.00 -20.26 4.64
C ASN A 94 7.34 -19.05 5.53
N GLN A 95 8.59 -18.58 5.44
CA GLN A 95 9.08 -17.45 6.22
C GLN A 95 8.34 -16.13 5.91
N LEU A 96 7.79 -15.98 4.70
CA LEU A 96 7.06 -14.77 4.28
C LEU A 96 5.71 -14.62 4.99
N LEU A 97 5.16 -15.71 5.53
CA LEU A 97 3.87 -15.74 6.23
C LEU A 97 4.02 -15.89 7.75
N GLN A 98 5.24 -15.83 8.28
CA GLN A 98 5.48 -15.88 9.74
C GLN A 98 5.17 -14.56 10.44
N ALA A 99 5.15 -13.44 9.71
CA ALA A 99 4.79 -12.13 10.22
C ALA A 99 3.65 -11.53 9.40
N ARG A 100 2.93 -10.56 9.96
CA ARG A 100 2.00 -9.72 9.20
C ARG A 100 2.78 -8.92 8.15
N GLY A 101 2.22 -8.77 6.95
CA GLY A 101 2.82 -7.93 5.90
C GLY A 101 2.51 -8.40 4.50
N GLN A 102 2.84 -9.66 4.20
CA GLN A 102 2.74 -10.22 2.86
C GLN A 102 1.27 -10.50 2.47
N PRO A 103 0.93 -10.52 1.17
CA PRO A 103 -0.35 -11.02 0.71
C PRO A 103 -0.66 -12.41 1.30
N GLY A 104 -1.85 -12.54 1.89
CA GLY A 104 -2.27 -13.69 2.69
C GLY A 104 -2.45 -13.36 4.18
N THR A 105 -1.99 -12.19 4.63
CA THR A 105 -2.10 -11.76 6.04
C THR A 105 -3.21 -10.74 6.31
N HIS A 106 -4.03 -10.41 5.30
CA HIS A 106 -5.09 -9.40 5.38
C HIS A 106 -6.47 -10.04 5.25
N ASP A 107 -7.45 -9.44 5.93
CA ASP A 107 -8.85 -9.83 5.95
C ASP A 107 -9.57 -9.32 4.70
N ILE A 108 -9.71 -10.21 3.73
CA ILE A 108 -10.40 -9.94 2.45
C ILE A 108 -11.90 -9.68 2.66
N ALA A 109 -12.52 -10.32 3.65
CA ALA A 109 -13.95 -10.13 3.90
C ALA A 109 -14.20 -8.73 4.50
N LEU A 110 -13.32 -8.28 5.39
CA LEU A 110 -13.37 -6.92 5.93
C LEU A 110 -13.15 -5.86 4.85
N SER A 111 -12.21 -6.06 3.94
CA SER A 111 -11.97 -5.10 2.86
C SER A 111 -13.19 -4.96 1.95
N LEU A 112 -13.83 -6.07 1.58
CA LEU A 112 -15.09 -6.08 0.85
C LEU A 112 -16.20 -5.34 1.60
N ALA A 113 -16.39 -5.66 2.88
CA ALA A 113 -17.44 -5.04 3.68
C ALA A 113 -17.26 -3.52 3.77
N PHE A 114 -16.02 -3.05 3.90
CA PHE A 114 -15.69 -1.62 3.91
C PHE A 114 -16.00 -0.95 2.56
N PHE A 115 -15.51 -1.50 1.44
CA PHE A 115 -15.75 -0.88 0.14
C PHE A 115 -17.22 -0.90 -0.29
N GLU A 116 -17.98 -1.91 0.13
CA GLU A 116 -19.43 -1.94 -0.07
C GLU A 116 -20.16 -0.94 0.82
N SER A 117 -19.71 -0.71 2.06
CA SER A 117 -20.32 0.31 2.93
C SER A 117 -20.21 1.72 2.34
N LEU A 118 -19.14 2.00 1.58
CA LEU A 118 -18.96 3.28 0.89
C LEU A 118 -19.97 3.53 -0.22
N LYS A 119 -20.57 2.47 -0.78
CA LYS A 119 -21.61 2.56 -1.82
C LYS A 119 -23.00 2.71 -1.20
N ASN A 120 -23.17 2.33 0.07
CA ASN A 120 -24.45 2.34 0.77
C ASN A 120 -24.46 3.37 1.91
N THR A 121 -25.14 4.49 1.69
CA THR A 121 -25.24 5.58 2.67
C THR A 121 -26.31 5.37 3.75
N SER A 122 -26.93 4.18 3.82
CA SER A 122 -28.02 3.87 4.77
C SER A 122 -27.53 3.59 6.20
N GLY A 123 -26.22 3.53 6.42
CA GLY A 123 -25.62 3.37 7.74
C GLY A 123 -24.30 4.12 7.85
N ASP A 124 -23.72 4.11 9.04
CA ASP A 124 -22.38 4.65 9.26
C ASP A 124 -21.35 3.79 8.51
N THR A 125 -20.35 4.43 7.92
CA THR A 125 -19.15 3.72 7.44
C THR A 125 -18.10 3.75 8.54
N LEU A 126 -17.64 2.56 8.94
CA LEU A 126 -16.57 2.42 9.92
C LEU A 126 -15.27 2.09 9.18
N ILE A 127 -14.23 2.87 9.44
CA ILE A 127 -12.92 2.66 8.84
C ILE A 127 -12.14 1.70 9.74
N PRO A 128 -11.77 0.50 9.25
CA PRO A 128 -10.97 -0.46 10.00
C PRO A 128 -9.74 0.16 10.64
N SER A 129 -9.31 -0.43 11.75
CA SER A 129 -8.07 -0.04 12.41
C SER A 129 -7.35 -1.24 13.01
N PHE A 130 -6.04 -1.29 12.82
CA PHE A 130 -5.19 -2.34 13.37
C PHE A 130 -4.13 -1.75 14.32
N ASP A 131 -4.04 -2.29 15.53
CA ASP A 131 -3.07 -1.85 16.52
C ASP A 131 -1.85 -2.79 16.51
N LYS A 132 -0.76 -2.30 15.90
CA LYS A 132 0.52 -3.01 15.78
C LYS A 132 1.22 -3.25 17.12
N SER A 133 0.83 -2.55 18.19
CA SER A 133 1.46 -2.66 19.52
C SER A 133 0.89 -3.79 20.38
N LYS A 134 -0.35 -4.22 20.10
CA LYS A 134 -0.97 -5.35 20.80
C LYS A 134 -0.15 -6.63 20.68
N PHE A 135 -0.34 -7.54 21.63
CA PHE A 135 0.29 -8.86 21.64
C PHE A 135 1.81 -8.80 21.45
N ASN A 136 2.49 -7.97 22.25
CA ASN A 136 3.94 -7.77 22.21
C ASN A 136 4.48 -7.38 20.82
N GLY A 137 3.75 -6.55 20.08
CA GLY A 137 4.16 -6.08 18.76
C GLY A 137 3.76 -7.01 17.61
N GLU A 138 3.13 -8.16 17.87
CA GLU A 138 2.56 -9.00 16.82
C GLU A 138 1.33 -8.35 16.17
N GLY A 139 0.62 -7.54 16.94
CA GLY A 139 -0.52 -6.73 16.53
C GLY A 139 -1.85 -7.47 16.60
N GLY A 140 -2.93 -6.70 16.64
CA GLY A 140 -4.30 -7.20 16.59
C GLY A 140 -5.28 -6.11 16.20
N ARG A 141 -6.47 -6.50 15.77
CA ARG A 141 -7.52 -5.57 15.35
C ARG A 141 -7.89 -4.64 16.51
N ALA A 142 -8.05 -3.35 16.24
CA ALA A 142 -8.55 -2.41 17.24
C ALA A 142 -10.04 -2.69 17.50
N PRO A 143 -10.56 -2.46 18.71
CA PRO A 143 -11.99 -2.60 18.98
C PRO A 143 -12.81 -1.71 18.02
N GLN A 144 -13.92 -2.21 17.51
CA GLN A 144 -14.72 -1.51 16.49
C GLN A 144 -15.26 -0.16 17.00
N GLU A 145 -15.41 -0.01 18.30
CA GLU A 145 -15.83 1.23 18.96
C GLU A 145 -14.78 2.35 18.84
N SER A 146 -13.50 2.00 18.66
CA SER A 146 -12.43 2.97 18.46
C SER A 146 -12.16 3.27 16.99
N TRP A 147 -12.89 2.64 16.07
CA TRP A 147 -12.73 2.88 14.64
C TRP A 147 -13.26 4.27 14.27
N ARG A 148 -12.57 4.93 13.34
CA ARG A 148 -13.06 6.20 12.80
C ARG A 148 -14.38 5.95 12.09
N ARG A 149 -15.33 6.87 12.29
CA ARG A 149 -16.70 6.77 11.80
C ARG A 149 -17.01 7.90 10.84
N VAL A 150 -17.52 7.54 9.66
CA VAL A 150 -18.18 8.46 8.74
C VAL A 150 -19.69 8.36 9.02
N PRO A 151 -20.35 9.43 9.50
CA PRO A 151 -21.76 9.40 9.85
C PRO A 151 -22.66 9.07 8.65
N VAL A 152 -23.76 8.37 8.93
CA VAL A 152 -24.85 8.10 7.97
C VAL A 152 -25.26 9.36 7.23
N GLY A 153 -25.51 9.22 5.92
CA GLY A 153 -25.84 10.35 5.03
C GLY A 153 -24.66 11.23 4.62
N THR A 154 -23.46 11.03 5.18
CA THR A 154 -22.25 11.71 4.70
C THR A 154 -21.74 11.01 3.45
N LYS A 155 -21.71 11.73 2.33
CA LYS A 155 -21.13 11.23 1.08
C LYS A 155 -19.61 11.32 1.15
N VAL A 156 -18.93 10.19 0.99
CA VAL A 156 -17.47 10.18 0.77
C VAL A 156 -17.21 10.46 -0.71
N ASP A 157 -16.43 11.49 -1.01
CA ASP A 157 -16.07 11.86 -2.37
C ASP A 157 -14.80 11.15 -2.83
N VAL A 158 -13.80 11.06 -1.94
CA VAL A 158 -12.50 10.45 -2.24
C VAL A 158 -12.07 9.51 -1.11
N VAL A 159 -11.60 8.31 -1.48
CA VAL A 159 -10.89 7.41 -0.57
C VAL A 159 -9.44 7.32 -1.01
N VAL A 160 -8.54 7.76 -0.14
CA VAL A 160 -7.10 7.53 -0.30
C VAL A 160 -6.76 6.15 0.26
N PHE A 161 -6.61 5.16 -0.61
CA PHE A 161 -6.26 3.80 -0.23
C PHE A 161 -4.76 3.59 -0.36
N GLU A 162 -4.06 3.46 0.77
CA GLU A 162 -2.60 3.39 0.79
C GLU A 162 -2.09 2.01 1.22
N GLY A 163 -0.94 1.60 0.67
CA GLY A 163 -0.25 0.41 1.16
C GLY A 163 1.00 0.08 0.35
N TRP A 164 1.92 -0.69 0.95
CA TRP A 164 3.23 -0.95 0.36
C TRP A 164 3.20 -1.84 -0.90
N CYS A 165 2.14 -2.65 -1.06
CA CYS A 165 1.91 -3.50 -2.23
C CYS A 165 0.60 -3.17 -2.95
N VAL A 166 -0.03 -2.02 -2.68
CA VAL A 166 -1.16 -1.53 -3.48
C VAL A 166 -0.68 -1.34 -4.92
N GLY A 167 -1.47 -1.78 -5.89
CA GLY A 167 -1.09 -1.76 -7.31
C GLY A 167 -0.20 -2.91 -7.78
N PHE A 168 0.36 -3.75 -6.88
CA PHE A 168 1.04 -4.97 -7.33
C PHE A 168 0.05 -5.92 -8.00
N GLN A 169 0.49 -6.55 -9.08
CA GLN A 169 -0.32 -7.47 -9.86
C GLN A 169 0.26 -8.88 -9.80
N PRO A 170 -0.60 -9.91 -9.72
CA PRO A 170 -0.13 -11.30 -9.70
C PRO A 170 0.52 -11.65 -11.04
N LEU A 171 1.61 -12.42 -10.98
CA LEU A 171 2.26 -12.97 -12.15
C LEU A 171 1.70 -14.36 -12.48
N THR A 172 2.03 -14.88 -13.66
CA THR A 172 1.80 -16.30 -13.94
C THR A 172 2.86 -17.14 -13.23
N ASP A 173 2.54 -18.42 -12.99
CA ASP A 173 3.45 -19.35 -12.33
C ASP A 173 4.75 -19.52 -13.14
N GLU A 174 4.66 -19.47 -14.47
CA GLU A 174 5.80 -19.57 -15.39
C GLU A 174 6.77 -18.41 -15.19
N VAL A 175 6.27 -17.17 -15.10
CA VAL A 175 7.12 -15.98 -14.90
C VAL A 175 7.80 -16.02 -13.53
N ILE A 176 7.11 -16.48 -12.48
CA ILE A 176 7.73 -16.64 -11.16
C ILE A 176 8.83 -17.70 -11.21
N LYS A 177 8.57 -18.83 -11.88
CA LYS A 177 9.57 -19.90 -12.04
C LYS A 177 10.79 -19.44 -12.82
N GLU A 178 10.59 -18.71 -13.91
CA GLU A 178 11.67 -18.12 -14.70
C GLU A 178 12.52 -17.17 -13.85
N ARG A 179 11.90 -16.18 -13.19
CA ARG A 179 12.62 -15.23 -12.33
C ARG A 179 13.36 -15.90 -11.17
N TRP A 180 12.77 -16.92 -10.55
CA TRP A 180 13.44 -17.66 -9.47
C TRP A 180 14.63 -18.48 -9.99
N ASN A 181 14.54 -19.06 -11.19
CA ASN A 181 15.64 -19.81 -11.80
C ASN A 181 16.80 -18.88 -12.21
N GLU A 182 16.49 -17.72 -12.78
CA GLU A 182 17.45 -16.70 -13.18
C GLU A 182 18.06 -15.94 -11.99
N ALA A 183 17.35 -15.89 -10.87
CA ALA A 183 17.84 -15.25 -9.66
C ALA A 183 19.15 -15.89 -9.18
N SER A 184 20.15 -15.04 -9.03
CA SER A 184 21.41 -15.40 -8.36
C SER A 184 21.22 -15.40 -6.85
N GLN A 185 22.00 -16.21 -6.13
CA GLN A 185 22.07 -16.07 -4.68
C GLN A 185 22.61 -14.68 -4.32
N ALA A 186 22.04 -14.07 -3.27
CA ALA A 186 22.48 -12.77 -2.77
C ALA A 186 24.00 -12.79 -2.56
N ARG A 187 24.73 -11.82 -3.12
CA ARG A 187 26.07 -11.52 -2.61
C ARG A 187 25.92 -11.04 -1.18
N THR A 188 26.87 -11.37 -0.30
CA THR A 188 26.90 -10.88 1.08
C THR A 188 27.12 -9.36 1.09
N THR A 189 26.05 -8.59 0.90
CA THR A 189 26.01 -7.14 1.02
C THR A 189 25.26 -6.76 2.29
N LYS A 190 25.53 -5.56 2.81
CA LYS A 190 24.82 -5.03 3.97
C LYS A 190 23.31 -4.90 3.72
N TYR A 191 22.94 -4.55 2.48
CA TYR A 191 21.57 -4.29 2.05
C TYR A 191 21.26 -5.13 0.79
N PRO A 192 20.82 -6.39 0.96
CA PRO A 192 20.58 -7.29 -0.16
C PRO A 192 19.27 -6.96 -0.87
N ILE A 193 19.32 -6.79 -2.20
CA ILE A 193 18.14 -6.55 -3.04
C ILE A 193 17.80 -7.74 -3.95
N GLN A 194 18.64 -8.78 -3.91
CA GLN A 194 18.45 -10.05 -4.60
C GLN A 194 18.18 -11.12 -3.55
N THR A 195 16.91 -11.45 -3.30
CA THR A 195 16.48 -12.28 -2.17
C THR A 195 15.56 -13.42 -2.59
N LEU A 196 15.15 -13.51 -3.87
CA LEU A 196 14.28 -14.59 -4.34
C LEU A 196 14.80 -16.00 -4.01
N ARG A 197 16.13 -16.19 -4.06
CA ARG A 197 16.78 -17.48 -3.73
C ARG A 197 16.81 -17.81 -2.23
N ASP A 198 16.47 -16.86 -1.37
CA ASP A 198 16.30 -17.09 0.07
C ASP A 198 14.96 -17.81 0.38
N HIS A 199 14.09 -17.97 -0.63
CA HIS A 199 12.76 -18.55 -0.51
C HIS A 199 12.56 -19.72 -1.46
N THR A 200 11.72 -20.68 -1.05
CA THR A 200 11.29 -21.75 -1.94
C THR A 200 10.36 -21.19 -3.02
N ILE A 201 10.33 -21.88 -4.16
CA ILE A 201 9.45 -21.48 -5.26
C ILE A 201 7.97 -21.64 -4.88
N GLU A 202 7.64 -22.66 -4.08
CA GLU A 202 6.31 -22.89 -3.54
C GLU A 202 5.85 -21.74 -2.64
N ASP A 203 6.74 -21.19 -1.81
CA ASP A 203 6.41 -20.05 -0.94
C ASP A 203 6.09 -18.79 -1.75
N LEU A 204 6.85 -18.53 -2.81
CA LEU A 204 6.63 -17.38 -3.70
C LEU A 204 5.31 -17.53 -4.49
N LEU A 205 5.03 -18.73 -5.00
CA LEU A 205 3.76 -19.04 -5.67
C LEU A 205 2.57 -18.90 -4.72
N HIS A 206 2.72 -19.30 -3.45
CA HIS A 206 1.67 -19.13 -2.44
C HIS A 206 1.37 -17.63 -2.22
N VAL A 207 2.39 -16.80 -1.98
CA VAL A 207 2.20 -15.35 -1.81
C VAL A 207 1.58 -14.72 -3.08
N ASN A 208 2.01 -15.13 -4.27
CA ASN A 208 1.44 -14.67 -5.54
C ASN A 208 -0.05 -15.04 -5.70
N ASN A 209 -0.45 -16.25 -5.29
CA ASN A 209 -1.84 -16.66 -5.30
C ASN A 209 -2.70 -15.85 -4.31
N ASN A 210 -2.14 -15.48 -3.15
CA ASN A 210 -2.81 -14.56 -2.25
C ASN A 210 -2.94 -13.16 -2.86
N LEU A 211 -1.90 -12.65 -3.53
CA LEU A 211 -1.96 -11.39 -4.26
C LEU A 211 -3.00 -11.42 -5.39
N ARG A 212 -3.18 -12.56 -6.08
CA ARG A 212 -4.23 -12.74 -7.08
C ARG A 212 -5.61 -12.50 -6.49
N ARG A 213 -5.90 -13.11 -5.34
CA ARG A 213 -7.16 -12.90 -4.62
C ARG A 213 -7.34 -11.44 -4.21
N TYR A 214 -6.28 -10.75 -3.81
CA TYR A 214 -6.37 -9.33 -3.46
C TYR A 214 -6.73 -8.48 -4.69
N SER A 215 -6.06 -8.74 -5.82
CA SER A 215 -6.32 -8.04 -7.08
C SER A 215 -7.76 -8.23 -7.56
N GLU A 216 -8.27 -9.46 -7.51
CA GLU A 216 -9.66 -9.78 -7.89
C GLU A 216 -10.67 -9.04 -7.01
N VAL A 217 -10.41 -8.95 -5.71
CA VAL A 217 -11.41 -8.54 -4.73
C VAL A 217 -11.43 -7.05 -4.43
N PHE A 218 -10.28 -6.40 -4.22
CA PHE A 218 -10.26 -4.99 -3.76
C PHE A 218 -9.05 -4.16 -4.19
N MET A 219 -7.98 -4.77 -4.73
CA MET A 219 -6.74 -4.06 -5.09
C MET A 219 -6.47 -3.96 -6.59
N GLY A 220 -7.26 -4.64 -7.42
CA GLY A 220 -7.08 -4.63 -8.86
C GLY A 220 -7.46 -3.30 -9.52
N PRO A 221 -7.04 -3.08 -10.78
CA PRO A 221 -7.30 -1.85 -11.52
C PRO A 221 -8.81 -1.54 -11.71
N GLN A 222 -9.66 -2.57 -11.64
CA GLN A 222 -11.11 -2.42 -11.69
C GLN A 222 -11.71 -1.76 -10.43
N HIS A 223 -10.97 -1.74 -9.32
CA HIS A 223 -11.39 -1.20 -8.02
C HIS A 223 -10.79 0.17 -7.70
N SER A 224 -9.96 0.71 -8.60
CA SER A 224 -9.15 1.92 -8.38
C SER A 224 -9.29 2.90 -9.54
N ASP A 225 -9.22 4.20 -9.29
CA ASP A 225 -9.38 5.22 -10.34
C ASP A 225 -8.07 5.92 -10.68
N TYR A 226 -7.20 6.11 -9.69
CA TYR A 226 -5.88 6.69 -9.92
C TYR A 226 -4.85 6.06 -9.00
N LEU A 227 -3.61 5.95 -9.45
CA LEU A 227 -2.51 5.42 -8.64
C LEU A 227 -1.33 6.39 -8.60
N ILE A 228 -0.94 6.81 -7.40
CA ILE A 228 0.33 7.47 -7.13
C ILE A 228 1.31 6.41 -6.64
N HIS A 229 2.47 6.30 -7.30
CA HIS A 229 3.53 5.37 -6.96
C HIS A 229 4.76 6.13 -6.45
N LEU A 230 5.02 6.05 -5.14
CA LEU A 230 6.25 6.55 -4.52
C LEU A 230 7.36 5.51 -4.71
N ASP A 231 8.25 5.75 -5.67
CA ASP A 231 9.30 4.82 -6.10
C ASP A 231 10.69 5.44 -5.91
N THR A 232 11.74 4.68 -6.20
CA THR A 232 13.13 5.13 -6.19
C THR A 232 13.95 4.38 -7.23
N ASP A 233 15.02 5.02 -7.72
CA ASP A 233 15.96 4.39 -8.65
C ASP A 233 16.88 3.38 -7.96
N ASP A 234 17.05 3.46 -6.63
CA ASP A 234 17.90 2.56 -5.84
C ASP A 234 17.12 1.92 -4.67
N LEU A 235 16.84 0.62 -4.78
CA LEU A 235 16.12 -0.13 -3.74
C LEU A 235 16.88 -0.22 -2.41
N VAL A 236 18.18 0.09 -2.38
CA VAL A 236 18.93 0.23 -1.12
C VAL A 236 18.29 1.32 -0.24
N ASN A 237 17.68 2.35 -0.83
CA ASN A 237 17.00 3.42 -0.11
C ASN A 237 15.89 2.88 0.81
N VAL A 238 15.26 1.74 0.49
CA VAL A 238 14.23 1.13 1.35
C VAL A 238 14.79 0.75 2.72
N TYR A 239 16.00 0.19 2.75
CA TYR A 239 16.70 -0.13 3.99
C TYR A 239 17.02 1.14 4.77
N GLU A 240 17.59 2.13 4.09
CA GLU A 240 18.03 3.36 4.74
C GLU A 240 16.87 4.18 5.27
N TRP A 241 15.78 4.27 4.50
CA TRP A 241 14.56 4.92 4.93
C TRP A 241 13.95 4.24 6.15
N ARG A 242 13.99 2.91 6.21
CA ARG A 242 13.46 2.18 7.36
C ARG A 242 14.36 2.34 8.60
N ILE A 243 15.68 2.33 8.43
CA ILE A 243 16.63 2.60 9.52
C ILE A 243 16.38 3.99 10.10
N GLN A 244 16.27 5.02 9.25
CA GLN A 244 15.97 6.38 9.68
C GLN A 244 14.64 6.48 10.44
N GLN A 245 13.61 5.76 9.98
CA GLN A 245 12.31 5.69 10.65
C GLN A 245 12.42 5.08 12.05
N GLU A 246 13.13 3.95 12.20
CA GLU A 246 13.32 3.31 13.51
C GLU A 246 14.19 4.17 14.43
N HIS A 247 15.25 4.81 13.93
CA HIS A 247 16.06 5.73 14.74
C HIS A 247 15.22 6.91 15.26
N ALA A 248 14.32 7.46 14.43
CA ALA A 248 13.39 8.50 14.87
C ALA A 248 12.41 7.99 15.93
N LEU A 249 11.94 6.74 15.81
CA LEU A 249 11.06 6.10 16.81
C LEU A 249 11.78 5.90 18.15
N TRP A 250 13.03 5.41 18.12
CA TRP A 250 13.88 5.22 19.30
C TRP A 250 14.07 6.52 20.08
N GLN A 251 14.25 7.65 19.39
CA GLN A 251 14.37 8.96 20.05
C GLN A 251 13.10 9.38 20.80
N VAL A 252 11.93 8.89 20.39
CA VAL A 252 10.63 9.29 20.97
C VAL A 252 10.15 8.30 22.03
N LYS A 253 10.34 7.00 21.80
CA LYS A 253 9.74 5.93 22.62
C LYS A 253 10.76 5.04 23.34
N SER A 254 12.05 5.23 23.10
CA SER A 254 13.14 4.37 23.63
C SER A 254 12.92 2.87 23.40
N GLN A 255 12.20 2.53 22.33
CA GLN A 255 11.88 1.20 21.86
C GLN A 255 11.87 1.22 20.33
N GLY A 256 12.33 0.14 19.71
CA GLY A 256 12.36 -0.02 18.26
C GLY A 256 13.25 -1.19 17.85
N MET A 257 13.36 -1.42 16.56
CA MET A 257 14.28 -2.43 16.02
C MET A 257 15.72 -1.93 16.03
N THR A 258 16.67 -2.84 16.21
CA THR A 258 18.09 -2.64 15.86
C THR A 258 18.27 -2.57 14.35
N ASP A 259 19.39 -2.02 13.87
CA ASP A 259 19.69 -1.96 12.43
C ASP A 259 19.64 -3.34 11.75
N ASP A 260 20.14 -4.39 12.41
CA ASP A 260 20.12 -5.76 11.88
C ASP A 260 18.69 -6.36 11.85
N GLU A 261 17.85 -6.01 12.83
CA GLU A 261 16.43 -6.36 12.80
C GLU A 261 15.69 -5.63 11.67
N VAL A 262 16.03 -4.36 11.43
CA VAL A 262 15.50 -3.61 10.28
C VAL A 262 15.88 -4.26 8.96
N VAL A 263 17.14 -4.66 8.81
CA VAL A 263 17.58 -5.36 7.59
C VAL A 263 16.77 -6.65 7.41
N ARG A 264 16.64 -7.47 8.46
CA ARG A 264 15.81 -8.70 8.39
C ARG A 264 14.34 -8.40 8.07
N PHE A 265 13.78 -7.34 8.65
CA PHE A 265 12.41 -6.90 8.38
C PHE A 265 12.24 -6.52 6.90
N VAL A 266 13.08 -5.63 6.37
CA VAL A 266 13.01 -5.15 4.99
C VAL A 266 13.26 -6.29 3.99
N LYS A 267 14.19 -7.22 4.30
CA LYS A 267 14.41 -8.44 3.51
C LYS A 267 13.12 -9.23 3.31
N GLY A 268 12.23 -9.25 4.29
CA GLY A 268 10.93 -9.92 4.17
C GLY A 268 10.03 -9.36 3.06
N TYR A 269 10.24 -8.11 2.61
CA TYR A 269 9.47 -7.45 1.55
C TYR A 269 10.17 -7.47 0.18
N MET A 270 11.49 -7.67 0.15
CA MET A 270 12.30 -7.62 -1.07
C MET A 270 11.85 -8.60 -2.17
N PRO A 271 11.44 -9.85 -1.89
CA PRO A 271 10.97 -10.76 -2.93
C PRO A 271 9.77 -10.21 -3.69
N ALA A 272 8.89 -9.47 -3.02
CA ALA A 272 7.74 -8.84 -3.66
C ALA A 272 8.17 -7.67 -4.55
N TYR A 273 9.20 -6.92 -4.16
CA TYR A 273 9.77 -5.88 -5.03
C TYR A 273 10.44 -6.48 -6.27
N GLU A 274 11.19 -7.56 -6.12
CA GLU A 274 11.83 -8.28 -7.23
C GLU A 274 10.81 -8.88 -8.22
N LEU A 275 9.65 -9.31 -7.73
CA LEU A 275 8.59 -9.88 -8.58
C LEU A 275 7.68 -8.81 -9.20
N TYR A 276 7.14 -7.89 -8.41
CA TYR A 276 5.96 -7.14 -8.85
C TYR A 276 6.24 -5.67 -9.20
N LEU A 277 7.35 -5.10 -8.70
CA LEU A 277 7.63 -3.67 -8.84
C LEU A 277 7.84 -3.26 -10.30
N ASP A 278 8.53 -4.08 -11.08
CA ASP A 278 8.77 -3.81 -12.50
C ASP A 278 7.46 -3.69 -13.29
N GLN A 279 6.48 -4.57 -13.04
CA GLN A 279 5.18 -4.48 -13.70
C GLN A 279 4.42 -3.21 -13.29
N LEU A 280 4.50 -2.81 -12.01
CA LEU A 280 3.88 -1.57 -11.53
C LEU A 280 4.49 -0.32 -12.19
N ARG A 281 5.82 -0.28 -12.34
CA ARG A 281 6.54 0.80 -13.07
C ARG A 281 6.07 0.93 -14.50
N HIS A 282 5.76 -0.20 -15.11
CA HIS A 282 5.29 -0.29 -16.48
C HIS A 282 3.83 0.14 -16.65
N GLY A 283 2.98 -0.04 -15.63
CA GLY A 283 1.62 0.52 -15.59
C GLY A 283 0.60 -0.43 -14.99
N PHE A 284 -0.04 0.02 -13.91
CA PHE A 284 -1.09 -0.68 -13.18
C PHE A 284 -2.40 -0.82 -13.99
N PHE A 285 -2.72 0.20 -14.80
CA PHE A 285 -3.95 0.26 -15.59
C PHE A 285 -3.82 -0.27 -17.01
N ARG A 286 -2.72 -0.95 -17.38
CA ARG A 286 -2.49 -1.47 -18.74
C ARG A 286 -3.59 -2.39 -19.27
N SER A 287 -4.22 -3.17 -18.40
CA SER A 287 -5.36 -4.02 -18.78
C SER A 287 -6.63 -3.21 -19.11
N HIS A 288 -6.61 -1.92 -18.82
CA HIS A 288 -7.66 -0.93 -19.06
C HIS A 288 -7.13 0.19 -19.98
N ALA A 289 -6.14 -0.10 -20.83
CA ALA A 289 -5.57 0.86 -21.76
C ALA A 289 -6.66 1.55 -22.60
N GLY A 290 -6.56 2.87 -22.73
CA GLY A 290 -7.57 3.70 -23.41
C GLY A 290 -8.77 4.11 -22.54
N CYS A 291 -8.83 3.70 -21.27
CA CYS A 291 -9.77 4.27 -20.30
C CYS A 291 -9.27 5.67 -19.87
N GLU A 292 -9.87 6.73 -20.43
CA GLU A 292 -9.51 8.11 -20.11
C GLU A 292 -9.79 8.50 -18.66
N GLU A 293 -10.58 7.70 -17.93
CA GLU A 293 -10.95 7.93 -16.54
C GLU A 293 -9.92 7.39 -15.54
N LYS A 294 -8.87 6.71 -15.99
CA LYS A 294 -7.83 6.11 -15.14
C LYS A 294 -6.45 6.69 -15.41
N GLY A 295 -5.66 6.87 -14.36
CA GLY A 295 -4.33 7.46 -14.49
C GLY A 295 -3.33 6.98 -13.44
N GLN A 296 -2.04 7.03 -13.79
CA GLN A 296 -0.96 6.67 -12.89
C GLN A 296 0.16 7.73 -12.93
N LEU A 297 0.65 8.09 -11.75
CA LEU A 297 1.78 8.99 -11.55
C LEU A 297 2.87 8.27 -10.76
N SER A 298 4.06 8.15 -11.34
CA SER A 298 5.27 7.75 -10.63
C SER A 298 5.97 8.98 -10.05
N VAL A 299 6.25 8.96 -8.76
CA VAL A 299 6.98 10.00 -8.02
C VAL A 299 8.29 9.37 -7.53
N ILE A 300 9.40 9.75 -8.14
CA ILE A 300 10.71 9.15 -7.86
C ILE A 300 11.40 9.94 -6.76
N LEU A 301 11.74 9.24 -5.68
CA LEU A 301 12.33 9.81 -4.48
C LEU A 301 13.83 9.49 -4.39
N ASP A 302 14.61 10.47 -3.92
CA ASP A 302 16.00 10.27 -3.52
C ASP A 302 16.12 9.64 -2.12
N ARG A 303 17.36 9.42 -1.68
CA ARG A 303 17.70 8.91 -0.35
C ARG A 303 17.10 9.72 0.79
N GLU A 304 16.99 11.04 0.62
CA GLU A 304 16.44 11.96 1.61
C GLU A 304 14.91 12.10 1.52
N ARG A 305 14.27 11.38 0.59
CA ARG A 305 12.83 11.41 0.26
C ARG A 305 12.36 12.69 -0.43
N ASN A 306 13.26 13.42 -1.08
CA ASN A 306 12.88 14.53 -1.95
C ASN A 306 12.44 13.99 -3.32
N ILE A 307 11.51 14.71 -3.97
CA ILE A 307 11.09 14.38 -5.34
C ILE A 307 12.22 14.73 -6.31
N VAL A 308 12.79 13.71 -6.95
CA VAL A 308 13.73 13.86 -8.06
C VAL A 308 12.98 14.17 -9.35
N ARG A 309 11.93 13.40 -9.63
CA ARG A 309 11.08 13.58 -10.82
C ARG A 309 9.70 12.97 -10.65
N MET A 310 8.79 13.37 -11.53
CA MET A 310 7.45 12.81 -11.63
C MET A 310 7.13 12.47 -13.07
N GLU A 311 6.55 11.30 -13.29
CA GLU A 311 6.31 10.72 -14.61
C GLU A 311 4.89 10.18 -14.69
N LYS A 312 4.11 10.62 -15.69
CA LYS A 312 2.84 9.98 -16.02
C LYS A 312 3.15 8.63 -16.66
N VAL A 313 2.55 7.57 -16.15
CA VAL A 313 2.65 6.24 -16.76
C VAL A 313 1.44 6.08 -17.68
N SER A 314 1.70 5.85 -18.97
CA SER A 314 0.63 5.64 -19.95
C SER A 314 -0.23 4.44 -19.55
N SER A 315 -1.55 4.63 -19.54
CA SER A 315 -2.54 3.56 -19.39
C SER A 315 -2.63 2.70 -20.63
#